data_AF-A0A6V8EXN2-F1
#
_entry.id   AF-A0A6V8EXN2-F1
#
_cell.length_a   1.000
_cell.length_b   1.000
_cell.length_c   1.000
_cell.angle_alpha   90.00
_cell.angle_beta   90.00
_cell.angle_gamma   90.00
#
_symmetry.space_group_name_H-M   'P 1'
#
loop_
_entity.id
_entity.type
_entity.pdbx_description
1 polymer ?
#
loop_
_entity_poly.entity_id
_entity_poly.type
_entity_poly.pdbx_seq_one_letter_code
_entity_poly.pdbx_strand_id
1 'polypeptide(L)'
;YGLMIATLGIFGYIGYQASTDKEMGADEYLSARGSQDWLRIGLSLFASGMGIWILFGPSEVGYWGGFWDVVGYAVSAATPFLLLAYVGPKIRERLPQGVTLADYVRIRLGRPMQIYVGLISVLYMFTFLFAE
;
A
#
# COMPACT_ATOMS: atom_id res chain seq x y z
N TYR A 1 -8.70 28.38 4.49
CA TYR A 1 -7.25 28.43 4.20
C TYR A 1 -6.36 28.25 5.43
N GLY A 2 -6.63 28.91 6.58
CA GLY A 2 -5.78 28.76 7.78
C GLY A 2 -5.62 27.31 8.28
N LEU A 3 -6.70 26.52 8.25
CA LEU A 3 -6.68 25.11 8.68
C LEU A 3 -5.81 24.24 7.76
N MET A 4 -5.83 24.50 6.43
CA MET A 4 -5.03 23.81 5.42
C MET A 4 -3.54 24.12 5.55
N ILE A 5 -3.19 25.39 5.77
CA ILE A 5 -1.80 25.80 5.97
C ILE A 5 -1.26 25.22 7.28
N ALA A 6 -2.08 25.17 8.33
CA ALA A 6 -1.71 24.56 9.60
C ALA A 6 -1.47 23.04 9.47
N THR A 7 -2.34 22.29 8.79
CA THR A 7 -2.10 20.85 8.55
C THR A 7 -0.87 20.61 7.71
N LEU A 8 -0.68 21.36 6.61
CA LEU A 8 0.52 21.24 5.77
C LEU A 8 1.80 21.56 6.56
N GLY A 9 1.76 22.59 7.42
CA GLY A 9 2.88 22.94 8.28
C GLY A 9 3.22 21.85 9.30
N ILE A 10 2.21 21.22 9.92
CA ILE A 10 2.40 20.14 10.89
C ILE A 10 2.96 18.88 10.18
N PHE A 11 2.37 18.47 9.06
CA PHE A 11 2.85 17.32 8.29
C PHE A 11 4.25 17.56 7.71
N GLY A 12 4.54 18.78 7.25
CA GLY A 12 5.86 19.19 6.80
C GLY A 12 6.90 19.14 7.93
N TYR A 13 6.53 19.60 9.12
CA TYR A 13 7.40 19.54 10.30
C TYR A 13 7.68 18.10 10.75
N ILE A 14 6.66 17.25 10.80
CA ILE A 14 6.79 15.82 11.14
C ILE A 14 7.64 15.10 10.07
N GLY A 15 7.40 15.37 8.79
CA GLY A 15 8.17 14.81 7.68
C GLY A 15 9.63 15.25 7.69
N TYR A 16 9.89 16.50 8.06
CA TYR A 16 11.25 17.02 8.24
C TYR A 16 11.96 16.31 9.40
N GLN A 17 11.32 16.20 10.57
CA GLN A 17 11.91 15.52 11.72
C GLN A 17 12.19 14.03 11.43
N ALA A 18 11.26 13.36 10.74
CA ALA A 18 11.43 11.97 10.32
C ALA A 18 12.53 11.77 9.25
N SER A 19 12.81 12.80 8.44
CA SER A 19 13.86 12.75 7.40
C SER A 19 15.23 13.16 7.92
N THR A 20 15.30 14.01 8.95
CA THR A 20 16.56 14.50 9.53
C THR A 20 17.21 13.51 10.49
N ASP A 21 16.45 12.62 11.14
CA ASP A 21 16.98 11.69 12.15
C ASP A 21 17.55 10.36 11.61
N LYS A 22 17.51 10.10 10.29
CA LYS A 22 18.04 8.85 9.75
C LYS A 22 18.78 9.02 8.43
N GLU A 23 20.10 8.83 8.44
CA GLU A 23 20.84 8.38 7.26
C GLU A 23 20.36 6.97 6.88
N MET A 24 19.21 6.89 6.21
CA MET A 24 18.61 5.63 5.79
C MET A 24 19.38 5.08 4.58
N GLY A 25 20.25 4.10 4.81
CA GLY A 25 20.86 3.34 3.73
C GLY A 25 19.80 2.72 2.81
N ALA A 26 20.12 2.58 1.51
CA ALA A 26 19.18 2.13 0.48
C ALA A 26 18.43 0.84 0.84
N ASP A 27 19.04 -0.08 1.59
CA ASP A 27 18.43 -1.34 2.03
C ASP A 27 17.40 -1.15 3.17
N GLU A 28 17.61 -0.15 4.03
CA GLU A 28 16.70 0.23 5.12
C GLU A 28 15.54 1.08 4.60
N TYR A 29 15.78 1.90 3.57
CA TYR A 29 14.76 2.65 2.83
C TYR A 29 13.89 1.75 1.94
N LEU A 30 14.49 0.75 1.27
CA LEU A 30 13.79 -0.13 0.34
C LEU A 30 13.05 -1.28 1.03
N SER A 31 13.54 -1.79 2.17
CA SER A 31 12.96 -3.00 2.76
C SER A 31 12.53 -2.91 4.22
N ALA A 32 13.10 -1.98 5.01
CA ALA A 32 12.90 -1.86 6.47
C ALA A 32 12.66 -3.22 7.15
N ARG A 33 13.48 -4.21 6.79
CA ARG A 33 13.13 -5.63 6.88
C ARG A 33 13.16 -6.10 8.33
N GLY A 34 11.99 -6.42 8.88
CA GLY A 34 11.85 -6.93 10.25
C GLY A 34 11.96 -5.87 11.35
N SER A 35 11.93 -4.58 11.02
CA SER A 35 11.97 -3.48 12.02
C SER A 35 10.60 -3.03 12.50
N GLN A 36 9.53 -3.40 11.79
CA GLN A 36 8.14 -3.02 12.12
C GLN A 36 7.31 -4.23 12.50
N ASP A 37 6.55 -4.07 13.58
CA ASP A 37 5.62 -5.07 14.10
C ASP A 37 4.52 -5.38 13.06
N TRP A 38 3.96 -6.59 13.09
CA TRP A 38 3.00 -7.08 12.10
C TRP A 38 1.76 -6.17 12.00
N LEU A 39 1.35 -5.57 13.13
CA LEU A 39 0.26 -4.60 13.20
C LEU A 39 0.59 -3.33 12.41
N ARG A 40 1.82 -2.82 12.50
CA ARG A 40 2.22 -1.61 11.80
C ARG A 40 2.26 -1.84 10.30
N ILE A 41 2.80 -2.98 9.86
CA ILE A 41 2.80 -3.37 8.44
C ILE A 41 1.37 -3.55 7.93
N GLY A 42 0.52 -4.23 8.70
CA GLY A 42 -0.89 -4.43 8.37
C GLY A 42 -1.66 -3.11 8.27
N LEU A 43 -1.45 -2.18 9.20
CA LEU A 43 -2.05 -0.85 9.20
C LEU A 43 -1.54 0.02 8.05
N SER A 44 -0.24 -0.02 7.74
CA SER A 44 0.32 0.69 6.58
C SER A 44 -0.24 0.15 5.27
N LEU A 45 -0.37 -1.17 5.13
CA LEU A 45 -0.99 -1.80 3.96
C LEU A 45 -2.48 -1.41 3.85
N PHE A 46 -3.21 -1.42 4.96
CA PHE A 46 -4.60 -1.01 5.01
C PHE A 46 -4.77 0.46 4.63
N ALA A 47 -3.98 1.36 5.22
CA ALA A 47 -4.01 2.79 4.92
C ALA A 47 -3.71 3.05 3.43
N SER A 48 -2.70 2.37 2.87
CA SER A 48 -2.36 2.48 1.45
C SER A 48 -3.45 1.94 0.52
N GLY A 49 -4.19 0.90 0.92
CA GLY A 49 -5.24 0.31 0.09
C GLY A 49 -6.58 1.05 0.17
N MET A 50 -6.93 1.60 1.34
CA MET A 50 -8.23 2.23 1.58
C MET A 50 -8.27 3.71 1.19
N GLY A 51 -7.12 4.40 1.19
CA GLY A 51 -6.98 5.77 0.67
C GLY A 51 -8.04 6.77 1.15
N ILE A 52 -8.22 7.85 0.39
CA ILE A 52 -9.30 8.84 0.60
C ILE A 52 -10.65 8.30 0.12
N TRP A 53 -10.65 7.36 -0.83
CA TRP A 53 -11.87 6.85 -1.46
C TRP A 53 -12.83 6.20 -0.46
N ILE A 54 -12.34 5.68 0.68
CA ILE A 54 -13.18 5.12 1.74
C ILE A 54 -14.12 6.15 2.39
N LEU A 55 -13.85 7.46 2.27
CA LEU A 55 -14.75 8.50 2.79
C LEU A 55 -16.01 8.67 1.92
N PHE A 56 -15.87 8.41 0.62
CA PHE A 56 -16.92 8.64 -0.37
C PHE A 56 -17.62 7.33 -0.79
N GLY A 57 -16.86 6.25 -1.03
CA GLY A 57 -17.40 4.99 -1.56
C GLY A 57 -18.51 4.36 -0.70
N PRO A 58 -18.25 4.02 0.59
CA PRO A 58 -19.27 3.46 1.47
C PRO A 58 -20.48 4.38 1.68
N SER A 59 -20.25 5.70 1.71
CA SER A 59 -21.29 6.71 1.87
C SER A 59 -22.22 6.76 0.64
N GLU A 60 -21.65 6.68 -0.56
CA GLU A 60 -22.39 6.63 -1.82
C GLU A 60 -23.18 5.33 -1.95
N VAL A 61 -22.53 4.19 -1.68
CA VAL A 61 -23.17 2.87 -1.71
C VAL A 61 -24.29 2.78 -0.68
N GLY A 62 -24.10 3.38 0.51
CA GLY A 62 -25.15 3.45 1.53
C GLY A 62 -26.34 4.32 1.15
N TYR A 63 -26.12 5.36 0.35
CA TYR A 63 -27.20 6.22 -0.13
C TYR A 63 -28.09 5.52 -1.17
N TRP A 64 -27.49 4.78 -2.11
CA TRP A 64 -28.23 4.12 -3.19
C TRP A 64 -28.73 2.72 -2.84
N GLY A 65 -27.92 1.93 -2.12
CA GLY A 65 -28.15 0.51 -1.85
C GLY A 65 -28.50 0.16 -0.41
N GLY A 66 -28.42 1.11 0.51
CA GLY A 66 -28.72 0.90 1.92
C GLY A 66 -27.72 -0.02 2.63
N PHE A 67 -28.15 -0.64 3.74
CA PHE A 67 -27.24 -1.37 4.65
C PHE A 67 -26.56 -2.59 4.00
N TRP A 68 -27.30 -3.37 3.21
CA TRP A 68 -26.78 -4.63 2.66
C TRP A 68 -25.71 -4.42 1.60
N ASP A 69 -25.83 -3.38 0.77
CA ASP A 69 -24.80 -3.04 -0.22
C ASP A 69 -23.52 -2.53 0.44
N VAL A 70 -23.62 -1.77 1.53
CA VAL A 70 -22.45 -1.35 2.31
C VAL A 70 -21.74 -2.55 2.94
N VAL A 71 -22.50 -3.51 3.47
CA VAL A 71 -21.92 -4.74 4.02
C VAL A 71 -21.26 -5.56 2.90
N GLY A 72 -21.91 -5.71 1.74
CA GLY A 72 -21.34 -6.39 0.59
C GLY A 72 -20.06 -5.72 0.08
N TYR A 73 -20.05 -4.39 0.07
CA TYR A 73 -18.88 -3.58 -0.26
C TYR A 73 -17.73 -3.79 0.74
N ALA A 74 -18.03 -3.74 2.04
CA ALA A 74 -17.04 -3.97 3.10
C ALA A 74 -16.45 -5.39 3.04
N VAL A 75 -17.27 -6.41 2.81
CA VAL A 75 -16.80 -7.80 2.65
C VAL A 75 -15.94 -7.94 1.39
N SER A 76 -16.36 -7.32 0.28
CA SER A 76 -15.60 -7.33 -0.97
C SER A 76 -14.25 -6.61 -0.81
N ALA A 77 -14.22 -5.49 -0.08
CA ALA A 77 -13.00 -4.75 0.24
C ALA A 77 -12.08 -5.53 1.20
N ALA A 78 -12.63 -6.31 2.13
CA ALA A 78 -11.86 -7.15 3.05
C ALA A 78 -11.28 -8.42 2.38
N THR A 79 -11.94 -8.94 1.35
CA THR A 79 -11.55 -10.16 0.61
C THR A 79 -10.09 -10.16 0.13
N PRO A 80 -9.57 -9.12 -0.56
CA PRO A 80 -8.17 -9.09 -0.98
C PRO A 80 -7.20 -9.11 0.19
N PHE A 81 -7.52 -8.48 1.33
CA PHE A 81 -6.68 -8.54 2.53
C PHE A 81 -6.65 -9.93 3.15
N LEU A 82 -7.79 -10.63 3.17
CA LEU A 82 -7.86 -12.03 3.62
C LEU A 82 -7.06 -12.96 2.71
N LEU A 83 -7.15 -12.75 1.40
CA LEU A 83 -6.37 -13.50 0.42
C LEU A 83 -4.87 -13.24 0.60
N LEU A 84 -4.47 -11.99 0.81
CA LEU A 84 -3.08 -11.62 1.12
C LEU A 84 -2.61 -12.20 2.46
N ALA A 85 -3.46 -12.24 3.49
CA ALA A 85 -3.12 -12.86 4.77
C ALA A 85 -2.86 -14.38 4.64
N TYR A 86 -3.55 -15.05 3.72
CA TYR A 86 -3.36 -16.48 3.46
C TYR A 86 -2.18 -16.78 2.51
N VAL A 87 -2.07 -16.01 1.42
CA VAL A 87 -1.06 -16.23 0.38
C VAL A 87 0.28 -15.59 0.73
N GLY A 88 0.26 -14.49 1.48
CA GLY A 88 1.44 -13.72 1.91
C GLY A 88 2.51 -14.58 2.60
N PRO A 89 2.17 -15.39 3.63
CA PRO A 89 3.11 -16.29 4.28
C PRO A 89 3.74 -17.31 3.29
N LYS A 90 2.93 -17.89 2.39
CA LYS A 90 3.42 -18.83 1.37
C LYS A 90 4.39 -18.18 0.39
N ILE A 91 4.14 -16.93 0.00
CA ILE A 91 5.07 -16.15 -0.85
C ILE A 91 6.36 -15.85 -0.09
N ARG A 92 6.25 -15.45 1.18
CA ARG A 92 7.39 -15.13 2.06
C ARG A 92 8.32 -16.33 2.25
N GLU A 93 7.78 -17.54 2.45
CA GLU A 93 8.56 -18.77 2.57
C GLU A 93 9.34 -19.12 1.30
N ARG A 94 8.75 -18.87 0.12
CA ARG A 94 9.38 -19.14 -1.19
C ARG A 94 10.37 -18.06 -1.62
N LEU A 95 10.29 -16.86 -1.03
CA LEU A 95 11.07 -15.69 -1.42
C LEU A 95 11.69 -14.98 -0.20
N PRO A 96 12.54 -15.66 0.59
CA PRO A 96 13.09 -15.10 1.84
C PRO A 96 13.93 -13.83 1.63
N GLN A 97 14.43 -13.59 0.40
CA GLN A 97 15.28 -12.44 0.05
C GLN A 97 14.66 -11.45 -0.95
N GLY A 98 13.51 -11.75 -1.56
CA GLY A 98 12.92 -10.85 -2.56
C GLY A 98 12.06 -9.77 -1.92
N VAL A 99 12.32 -8.52 -2.28
CA VAL A 99 11.67 -7.33 -1.68
C VAL A 99 10.46 -6.88 -2.51
N THR A 100 10.47 -7.18 -3.82
CA THR A 100 9.43 -6.72 -4.75
C THR A 100 8.69 -7.87 -5.44
N LEU A 101 7.45 -7.60 -5.88
CA LEU A 101 6.67 -8.53 -6.70
C LEU A 101 7.40 -8.85 -8.02
N ALA A 102 8.22 -7.93 -8.52
CA ALA A 102 9.10 -8.13 -9.66
C ALA A 102 10.22 -9.14 -9.39
N ASP A 103 10.76 -9.20 -8.16
CA ASP A 103 11.74 -10.23 -7.77
C ASP A 103 11.11 -11.62 -7.67
N TYR A 104 9.85 -11.70 -7.22
CA TYR A 104 9.08 -12.96 -7.25
C TYR A 104 8.95 -13.49 -8.69
N VAL A 105 8.56 -12.59 -9.60
CA VAL A 105 8.41 -12.88 -11.03
C VAL A 105 9.76 -13.25 -11.66
N ARG A 106 10.85 -12.57 -11.30
CA ARG A 106 12.20 -12.89 -11.77
C ARG A 106 12.60 -14.33 -11.41
N ILE A 107 12.31 -14.77 -10.19
CA ILE A 107 12.67 -16.11 -9.71
C ILE A 107 11.83 -17.20 -10.40
N ARG A 108 10.57 -16.92 -10.74
CA ARG A 108 9.66 -17.90 -11.35
C ARG A 108 9.68 -17.94 -12.88
N LEU A 109 9.86 -16.78 -13.53
CA LEU A 109 9.61 -16.56 -14.96
C LEU A 109 10.80 -15.89 -15.69
N GLY A 110 11.86 -15.50 -14.96
CA GLY A 110 13.08 -14.93 -15.53
C GLY A 110 13.08 -13.40 -15.68
N ARG A 111 14.23 -12.86 -16.12
CA ARG A 111 14.48 -11.41 -16.32
C ARG A 111 13.51 -10.69 -17.28
N PRO A 112 13.08 -11.22 -18.43
CA PRO A 112 12.20 -10.47 -19.33
C PRO A 112 10.84 -10.16 -18.69
N MET A 113 10.31 -11.11 -17.89
CA MET A 113 9.04 -10.91 -17.19
C MET A 113 9.15 -9.91 -16.03
N GLN A 114 10.32 -9.80 -15.40
CA GLN A 114 10.58 -8.78 -14.39
C GLN A 114 10.47 -7.35 -14.97
N ILE A 115 11.05 -7.12 -16.15
CA ILE A 115 10.99 -5.81 -16.83
C ILE A 115 9.54 -5.50 -17.22
N TYR A 116 8.82 -6.48 -17.77
CA TYR A 116 7.42 -6.31 -18.16
C TYR A 116 6.53 -5.91 -16.98
N VAL A 117 6.62 -6.65 -15.87
CA VAL A 117 5.84 -6.35 -14.66
C VAL A 117 6.26 -5.01 -14.05
N GLY A 118 7.56 -4.73 -13.99
CA GLY A 118 8.06 -3.44 -13.50
C GLY A 118 7.52 -2.26 -14.31
N LEU A 119 7.49 -2.38 -15.64
CA LEU A 119 6.98 -1.33 -16.53
C LEU A 119 5.46 -1.11 -16.34
N ILE A 120 4.69 -2.19 -16.22
CA ILE A 120 3.25 -2.11 -15.89
C ILE A 120 3.04 -1.47 -14.52
N SER A 121 3.80 -1.87 -13.51
CA SER A 121 3.68 -1.30 -12.15
C SER A 121 3.99 0.20 -12.14
N VAL A 122 5.02 0.65 -12.86
CA VAL A 122 5.34 2.08 -12.97
C VAL A 122 4.23 2.84 -13.68
N LEU A 123 3.73 2.32 -14.81
CA LEU A 123 2.62 2.94 -15.54
C LEU A 123 1.36 3.02 -14.67
N TYR A 124 1.02 1.93 -13.99
CA TYR A 124 -0.12 1.86 -13.09
C TYR A 124 -0.01 2.89 -11.96
N MET A 125 1.16 2.97 -11.31
CA MET A 125 1.38 3.97 -10.26
C MET A 125 1.32 5.41 -10.78
N PHE A 126 1.81 5.64 -11.99
CA PHE A 126 1.69 6.95 -12.66
C PHE A 126 0.22 7.32 -12.88
N THR A 127 -0.58 6.41 -13.43
CA THR A 127 -2.02 6.64 -13.63
C THR A 127 -2.75 6.85 -12.32
N PHE A 128 -2.41 6.07 -11.29
CA PHE A 128 -2.98 6.21 -9.96
C PHE A 128 -2.69 7.59 -9.36
N LEU A 129 -1.46 8.09 -9.48
CA LEU A 129 -1.06 9.40 -8.98
C LEU A 129 -1.67 10.59 -9.74
N PHE A 130 -2.11 10.39 -10.99
CA PHE A 130 -2.89 11.40 -11.73
C PHE A 130 -4.39 11.31 -11.45
N ALA A 131 -4.88 10.15 -11.00
CA ALA A 131 -6.29 9.91 -10.70
C ALA A 131 -6.66 10.35 -9.27
N GLU A 132 -5.69 10.40 -8.36
CA GLU A 132 -5.82 10.93 -7.00
C GLU A 132 -5.37 12.40 -6.91
#